data_AF-A0AAU9EKZ9-F1
#
_entry.id   AF-A0AAU9EKZ9-F1
#
_cell.length_a   1.000
_cell.length_b   1.000
_cell.length_c   1.000
_cell.angle_alpha   90.00
_cell.angle_beta   90.00
_cell.angle_gamma   90.00
#
_symmetry.space_group_name_H-M   'P 1'
#
loop_
_entity.id
_entity.type
_entity.pdbx_description
1 polymer ?
#
loop_
_entity_poly.entity_id
_entity_poly.type
_entity_poly.pdbx_seq_one_letter_code
_entity_poly.pdbx_strand_id
1 'polypeptide(L)'
;MYARGMTVREIQGHLKDVYAVDVSPDLISEATGAVMEEVREWQTHRLLVPRLQGLLESGLDQNQQKVVRLLISQLKHITSSFTQRLNSPKFSLTPREIQVAMMIREGLATQEIAEVLNVSGDTVATYRNNIRRKIGILGHKVSLSARLSEL
;
A
#
# COMPACT_ATOMS: atom_id res chain seq x y z
N MET A 1 13.17 -14.66 18.22
CA MET A 1 14.06 -13.62 17.67
C MET A 1 13.83 -13.53 16.16
N TYR A 2 13.33 -12.35 15.76
CA TYR A 2 13.08 -11.79 14.41
C TYR A 2 12.43 -12.70 13.36
N ALA A 3 11.07 -12.79 13.41
CA ALA A 3 10.17 -13.06 12.26
C ALA A 3 8.68 -13.21 12.69
N ARG A 4 8.41 -13.39 13.99
CA ARG A 4 7.10 -13.78 14.48
C ARG A 4 6.26 -12.56 14.85
N GLY A 5 5.26 -12.25 14.02
CA GLY A 5 4.25 -11.24 14.29
C GLY A 5 3.46 -11.51 15.58
N MET A 6 2.70 -10.50 16.03
CA MET A 6 1.80 -10.63 17.18
C MET A 6 0.92 -11.87 17.02
N THR A 7 0.83 -12.66 18.09
CA THR A 7 -0.10 -13.78 18.15
C THR A 7 -1.52 -13.26 18.19
N VAL A 8 -2.47 -14.06 17.67
CA VAL A 8 -3.90 -13.72 17.66
C VAL A 8 -4.41 -13.28 19.05
N ARG A 9 -3.90 -13.90 20.12
CA ARG A 9 -4.21 -13.53 21.51
C ARG A 9 -3.67 -12.17 21.92
N GLU A 10 -2.47 -11.80 21.47
CA GLU A 10 -1.90 -10.48 21.73
C GLU A 10 -2.69 -9.40 20.97
N ILE A 11 -3.08 -9.67 19.72
CA ILE A 11 -3.94 -8.77 18.94
C ILE A 11 -5.30 -8.60 19.61
N GLN A 12 -5.90 -9.70 20.08
CA GLN A 12 -7.19 -9.68 20.77
C GLN A 12 -7.13 -8.87 22.06
N GLY A 13 -6.14 -9.13 22.92
CA GLY A 13 -5.93 -8.36 24.15
C GLY A 13 -5.75 -6.88 23.85
N HIS A 14 -4.99 -6.55 22.81
CA HIS A 14 -4.77 -5.18 22.41
C HIS A 14 -6.04 -4.48 21.91
N LEU A 15 -6.87 -5.16 21.12
CA LEU A 15 -8.14 -4.62 20.62
C LEU A 15 -9.15 -4.42 21.77
N LYS A 16 -9.16 -5.32 22.75
CA LYS A 16 -9.98 -5.22 23.95
C LYS A 16 -9.54 -4.09 24.88
N ASP A 17 -8.24 -3.96 25.11
CA ASP A 17 -7.71 -2.95 26.04
C ASP A 17 -7.79 -1.53 25.45
N VAL A 18 -7.56 -1.38 24.15
CA VAL A 18 -7.48 -0.07 23.50
C VAL A 18 -8.84 0.42 23.00
N TYR A 19 -9.70 -0.49 22.54
CA TYR A 19 -10.97 -0.12 21.91
C TYR A 19 -12.19 -0.65 22.66
N ALA A 20 -12.01 -1.40 23.76
CA ALA A 20 -13.09 -2.06 24.51
C ALA A 20 -13.97 -2.96 23.65
N VAL A 21 -13.45 -3.44 22.51
CA VAL A 21 -14.16 -4.35 21.60
C VAL A 21 -13.67 -5.76 21.83
N ASP A 22 -14.58 -6.67 22.18
CA ASP A 22 -14.27 -8.09 22.26
C ASP A 22 -14.34 -8.68 20.85
N VAL A 23 -13.17 -9.01 20.30
CA VAL A 23 -13.04 -9.54 18.94
C VAL A 23 -12.68 -11.02 19.05
N SER A 24 -13.33 -11.89 18.28
CA SER A 24 -13.01 -13.32 18.33
C SER A 24 -11.62 -13.60 17.72
N PRO A 25 -10.89 -14.61 18.24
CA PRO A 25 -9.63 -15.07 17.63
C PRO A 25 -9.79 -15.44 16.16
N ASP A 26 -10.93 -16.03 15.80
CA ASP A 26 -11.21 -16.47 14.44
C ASP A 26 -11.34 -15.29 13.47
N LEU A 27 -12.03 -14.21 13.89
CA LEU A 27 -12.16 -12.99 13.09
C LEU A 27 -10.81 -12.29 12.90
N ILE A 28 -9.97 -12.30 13.93
CA ILE A 28 -8.59 -11.79 13.84
C ILE A 28 -7.80 -12.64 12.85
N SER A 29 -7.87 -13.96 12.93
CA SER A 29 -7.12 -14.85 12.03
C SER A 29 -7.58 -14.72 10.57
N GLU A 30 -8.89 -14.62 10.34
CA GLU A 30 -9.48 -14.41 9.02
C GLU A 30 -9.07 -13.05 8.42
N ALA A 31 -9.20 -11.97 9.19
CA ALA A 31 -8.79 -10.63 8.77
C ALA A 31 -7.28 -10.55 8.52
N THR A 32 -6.46 -11.18 9.37
CA THR A 32 -5.00 -11.18 9.19
C THR A 32 -4.59 -11.98 7.95
N GLY A 33 -5.28 -13.09 7.67
CA GLY A 33 -5.07 -13.88 6.46
C GLY A 33 -5.40 -13.10 5.19
N ALA A 34 -6.56 -12.43 5.15
CA ALA A 34 -6.99 -11.62 4.00
C ALA A 34 -6.01 -10.46 3.73
N VAL A 35 -5.58 -9.76 4.78
CA VAL A 35 -4.62 -8.65 4.68
C VAL A 35 -3.23 -9.11 4.22
N MET A 36 -2.77 -10.28 4.70
CA MET A 36 -1.45 -10.80 4.31
C MET A 36 -1.38 -11.21 2.83
N GLU A 37 -2.49 -11.65 2.25
CA GLU A 37 -2.54 -11.99 0.82
C GLU A 37 -2.49 -10.73 -0.04
N GLU A 38 -3.25 -9.69 0.31
CA GLU A 38 -3.23 -8.39 -0.39
C GLU A 38 -1.84 -7.71 -0.29
N VAL A 39 -1.15 -7.85 0.84
CA VAL A 39 0.23 -7.35 1.02
C VAL A 39 1.25 -8.10 0.15
N ARG A 40 1.12 -9.41 0.00
CA ARG A 40 2.01 -10.22 -0.85
C ARG A 40 1.86 -9.90 -2.32
N GLU A 41 0.61 -9.76 -2.78
CA GLU A 41 0.31 -9.32 -4.14
C GLU A 41 0.97 -7.97 -4.38
N TRP A 42 0.78 -7.02 -3.46
CA TRP A 42 1.31 -5.69 -3.58
C TRP A 42 2.86 -5.64 -3.65
N GLN A 43 3.56 -6.39 -2.79
CA GLN A 43 5.04 -6.48 -2.78
C GLN A 43 5.60 -7.08 -4.07
N THR A 44 4.90 -8.07 -4.61
CA THR A 44 5.28 -8.75 -5.84
C THR A 44 5.29 -7.77 -7.03
N HIS A 45 4.32 -6.85 -7.11
CA HIS A 45 4.24 -5.89 -8.21
C HIS A 45 5.33 -4.81 -8.17
N ARG A 46 5.67 -4.32 -6.97
CA ARG A 46 6.70 -3.27 -6.81
C ARG A 46 8.11 -3.77 -7.14
N LEU A 47 8.38 -5.07 -7.02
CA LEU A 47 9.69 -5.66 -7.31
C LEU A 47 9.75 -6.30 -8.70
N LEU A 48 8.69 -6.99 -9.13
CA LEU A 48 8.71 -7.71 -10.40
C LEU A 48 8.53 -6.77 -11.59
N VAL A 49 7.63 -5.79 -11.53
CA VAL A 49 7.36 -4.92 -12.71
C VAL A 49 8.58 -4.10 -13.12
N PRO A 50 9.31 -3.41 -12.22
CA PRO A 50 10.51 -2.67 -12.60
C PRO A 50 11.65 -3.57 -13.06
N ARG A 51 11.79 -4.77 -12.49
CA ARG A 51 12.77 -5.76 -12.95
C ARG A 51 12.47 -6.28 -14.35
N LEU A 52 11.20 -6.54 -14.66
CA LEU A 52 10.76 -6.95 -15.98
C LEU A 52 10.89 -5.80 -17.00
N GLN A 53 10.71 -4.55 -16.56
CA GLN A 53 10.99 -3.37 -17.40
C GLN A 53 12.49 -3.20 -17.68
N GLY A 54 13.34 -3.35 -16.67
CA GLY A 54 14.81 -3.35 -16.88
C GLY A 54 15.27 -4.50 -17.80
N LEU A 55 14.59 -5.64 -17.77
CA LEU A 55 14.81 -6.73 -18.74
C LEU A 55 14.48 -6.30 -20.17
N LEU A 56 13.39 -5.55 -20.41
CA LEU A 56 13.09 -5.01 -21.75
C LEU A 56 14.15 -4.03 -22.25
N GLU A 57 14.85 -3.35 -21.35
CA GLU A 57 15.95 -2.43 -21.66
C GLU A 57 17.28 -3.17 -21.92
N SER A 58 17.38 -4.45 -21.56
CA SER A 58 18.63 -5.24 -21.61
C SER A 58 18.98 -5.89 -22.96
N GLY A 59 18.40 -5.43 -24.08
CA GLY A 59 18.76 -5.94 -25.42
C GLY A 59 18.17 -7.30 -25.79
N LEU A 60 16.98 -7.63 -25.25
CA LEU A 60 16.21 -8.83 -25.60
C LEU A 60 15.75 -8.86 -27.07
N ASP A 61 15.61 -10.06 -27.63
CA ASP A 61 15.05 -10.24 -28.99
C ASP A 61 13.54 -9.93 -29.05
N GLN A 62 12.99 -9.79 -30.27
CA GLN A 62 11.59 -9.39 -30.44
C GLN A 62 10.56 -10.37 -29.88
N ASN A 63 10.85 -11.68 -29.88
CA ASN A 63 9.93 -12.67 -29.33
C ASN A 63 9.99 -12.67 -27.80
N GLN A 64 11.19 -12.53 -27.23
CA GLN A 64 11.40 -12.38 -25.78
C GLN A 64 10.73 -11.11 -25.24
N GLN A 65 10.83 -9.98 -25.95
CA GLN A 65 10.16 -8.74 -25.56
C GLN A 65 8.64 -8.87 -25.54
N LYS A 66 8.04 -9.60 -26.50
CA LYS A 66 6.59 -9.84 -26.53
C LYS A 66 6.14 -10.64 -25.31
N VAL A 67 6.89 -11.69 -24.94
CA VAL A 67 6.61 -12.51 -23.76
C VAL A 67 6.72 -11.68 -22.47
N VAL A 68 7.75 -10.86 -22.33
CA VAL A 68 7.92 -10.00 -21.14
C VAL A 68 6.82 -8.92 -21.05
N ARG A 69 6.42 -8.32 -22.17
CA ARG A 69 5.30 -7.34 -22.20
C ARG A 69 3.97 -7.98 -21.81
N LEU A 70 3.71 -9.22 -22.25
CA LEU A 70 2.51 -9.97 -21.88
C LEU A 70 2.48 -10.24 -20.36
N LEU A 71 3.60 -10.66 -19.78
CA LEU A 71 3.74 -10.90 -18.34
C LEU A 71 3.56 -9.63 -17.51
N ILE A 72 4.12 -8.49 -17.95
CA ILE A 72 3.92 -7.20 -17.28
C ILE A 72 2.44 -6.78 -17.31
N SER A 73 1.74 -7.01 -18.42
CA SER A 73 0.32 -6.69 -18.55
C SER A 73 -0.55 -7.52 -17.61
N GLN A 74 -0.31 -8.84 -17.57
CA GLN A 74 -1.02 -9.75 -16.68
C GLN A 74 -0.81 -9.39 -15.20
N LEU A 75 0.42 -9.05 -14.81
CA LEU A 75 0.70 -8.54 -13.46
C LEU A 75 -0.08 -7.24 -13.19
N LYS A 76 0.04 -6.21 -14.05
CA LYS A 76 -0.66 -4.93 -13.82
C LYS A 76 -2.18 -5.07 -13.61
N HIS A 77 -2.82 -6.01 -14.28
CA HIS A 77 -4.24 -6.33 -14.10
C HIS A 77 -4.58 -6.87 -12.70
N ILE A 78 -3.67 -7.60 -12.06
CA ILE A 78 -3.84 -8.10 -10.69
C ILE A 78 -3.79 -6.93 -9.67
N THR A 79 -2.91 -5.93 -9.88
CA THR A 79 -2.83 -4.74 -9.00
C THR A 79 -3.91 -3.67 -9.13
N SER A 80 -4.79 -3.72 -10.15
CA SER A 80 -5.60 -2.55 -10.52
C SER A 80 -6.76 -2.24 -9.56
N SER A 81 -7.10 -3.12 -8.62
CA SER A 81 -8.22 -2.94 -7.68
C SER A 81 -8.01 -1.74 -6.73
N PHE A 82 -6.79 -1.54 -6.23
CA PHE A 82 -6.47 -0.47 -5.28
C PHE A 82 -6.46 0.94 -5.90
N THR A 83 -5.81 1.09 -7.05
CA THR A 83 -5.73 2.39 -7.74
C THR A 83 -7.10 2.83 -8.25
N GLN A 84 -7.99 1.90 -8.60
CA GLN A 84 -9.38 2.19 -8.93
C GLN A 84 -10.16 2.72 -7.73
N ARG A 85 -9.94 2.16 -6.52
CA ARG A 85 -10.60 2.62 -5.29
C ARG A 85 -10.16 4.04 -4.91
N LEU A 86 -8.88 4.38 -5.05
CA LEU A 86 -8.36 5.74 -4.82
C LEU A 86 -8.73 6.77 -5.91
N ASN A 87 -8.86 6.34 -7.17
CA ASN A 87 -9.34 7.17 -8.28
C ASN A 87 -10.87 7.32 -8.30
N SER A 88 -11.59 6.63 -7.42
CA SER A 88 -13.04 6.76 -7.37
C SER A 88 -13.45 8.20 -7.01
N PRO A 89 -14.59 8.70 -7.53
CA PRO A 89 -15.09 10.04 -7.22
C PRO A 89 -15.24 10.30 -5.71
N LYS A 90 -15.36 9.23 -4.92
CA LYS A 90 -15.51 9.24 -3.46
C LYS A 90 -14.39 9.99 -2.73
N PHE A 91 -13.14 9.94 -3.20
CA PHE A 91 -11.99 10.52 -2.48
C PHE A 91 -11.37 11.75 -3.15
N SER A 92 -11.64 12.00 -4.44
CA SER A 92 -11.18 13.21 -5.16
C SER A 92 -9.70 13.57 -4.94
N LEU A 93 -8.84 12.54 -4.87
CA LEU A 93 -7.40 12.69 -4.72
C LEU A 93 -6.78 13.13 -6.06
N THR A 94 -5.82 14.04 -5.99
CA THR A 94 -5.00 14.42 -7.15
C THR A 94 -4.00 13.31 -7.48
N PRO A 95 -3.48 13.23 -8.71
CA PRO A 95 -2.46 12.25 -9.07
C PRO A 95 -1.25 12.25 -8.15
N ARG A 96 -0.84 13.44 -7.67
CA ARG A 96 0.29 13.58 -6.73
C ARG A 96 -0.03 13.06 -5.33
N GLU A 97 -1.26 13.28 -4.86
CA GLU A 97 -1.73 12.72 -3.59
C GLU A 97 -1.90 11.19 -3.66
N ILE A 98 -2.34 10.64 -4.79
CA ILE A 98 -2.40 9.18 -5.02
C ILE A 98 -1.00 8.59 -4.98
N GLN A 99 -0.03 9.23 -5.65
CA GLN A 99 1.37 8.81 -5.63
C GLN A 99 1.93 8.76 -4.21
N VAL A 100 1.72 9.84 -3.44
CA VAL A 100 2.14 9.94 -2.03
C VAL A 100 1.38 8.92 -1.17
N ALA A 101 0.09 8.70 -1.38
CA ALA A 101 -0.72 7.71 -0.67
C ALA A 101 -0.20 6.28 -0.89
N MET A 102 0.15 5.91 -2.13
CA MET A 102 0.78 4.63 -2.42
C MET A 102 2.07 4.47 -1.61
N MET A 103 2.99 5.44 -1.70
CA MET A 103 4.25 5.39 -0.94
C MET A 103 4.04 5.33 0.59
N ILE A 104 3.00 5.98 1.12
CA ILE A 104 2.64 5.91 2.55
C ILE A 104 2.10 4.53 2.92
N ARG A 105 1.27 3.93 2.08
CA ARG A 105 0.76 2.57 2.29
C ARG A 105 1.90 1.55 2.34
N GLU A 106 2.91 1.77 1.52
CA GLU A 106 4.13 0.94 1.50
C GLU A 106 5.04 1.12 2.71
N GLY A 107 4.69 2.04 3.61
CA GLY A 107 5.43 2.29 4.83
C GLY A 107 6.58 3.30 4.68
N LEU A 108 6.71 4.00 3.55
CA LEU A 108 7.78 5.00 3.42
C LEU A 108 7.55 6.17 4.38
N ALA A 109 8.62 6.58 5.04
CA ALA A 109 8.68 7.74 5.91
C ALA A 109 8.61 9.05 5.12
N THR A 110 8.25 10.14 5.78
CA THR A 110 8.14 11.47 5.15
C THR A 110 9.42 11.90 4.44
N GLN A 111 10.59 11.60 5.03
CA GLN A 111 11.88 11.96 4.44
C GLN A 111 12.24 11.08 3.24
N GLU A 112 11.95 9.78 3.28
CA GLU A 112 12.16 8.88 2.13
C GLU A 112 11.27 9.27 0.95
N ILE A 113 10.02 9.67 1.21
CA ILE A 113 9.13 10.18 0.16
C ILE A 113 9.64 11.52 -0.39
N ALA A 114 10.20 12.37 0.46
CA ALA A 114 10.74 13.67 0.07
C ALA A 114 11.95 13.49 -0.87
N GLU A 115 12.84 12.56 -0.55
CA GLU A 115 13.98 12.15 -1.38
C GLU A 115 13.53 11.58 -2.73
N VAL A 116 12.58 10.62 -2.73
CA VAL A 116 12.06 10.01 -3.97
C VAL A 116 11.38 11.03 -4.89
N LEU A 117 10.70 12.02 -4.32
CA LEU A 117 9.99 13.03 -5.08
C LEU A 117 10.80 14.29 -5.38
N ASN A 118 12.02 14.40 -4.84
CA ASN A 118 12.88 15.58 -4.89
C ASN A 118 12.15 16.87 -4.41
N VAL A 119 11.51 16.79 -3.25
CA VAL A 119 10.78 17.90 -2.60
C VAL A 119 11.15 17.99 -1.12
N SER A 120 10.72 19.04 -0.42
CA SER A 120 10.94 19.14 1.03
C SER A 120 10.05 18.20 1.84
N GLY A 121 10.50 17.82 3.04
CA GLY A 121 9.70 17.07 4.01
C GLY A 121 8.37 17.77 4.36
N ASP A 122 8.38 19.11 4.42
CA ASP A 122 7.17 19.92 4.67
C ASP A 122 6.15 19.82 3.53
N THR A 123 6.62 19.68 2.29
CA THR A 123 5.77 19.43 1.13
C THR A 123 5.08 18.07 1.24
N VAL A 124 5.80 17.04 1.66
CA VAL A 124 5.23 15.71 1.91
C VAL A 124 4.24 15.73 3.08
N ALA A 125 4.55 16.48 4.15
CA ALA A 125 3.62 16.66 5.28
C ALA A 125 2.32 17.34 4.83
N THR A 126 2.41 18.30 3.90
CA THR A 126 1.24 18.94 3.27
C THR A 126 0.40 17.94 2.49
N TYR A 127 1.02 17.10 1.65
CA TYR A 127 0.31 16.04 0.93
C TYR A 127 -0.35 15.04 1.89
N ARG A 128 0.34 14.61 2.95
CA ARG A 128 -0.21 13.73 3.99
C ARG A 128 -1.48 14.33 4.62
N ASN A 129 -1.45 15.61 4.99
CA ASN A 129 -2.61 16.31 5.55
C ASN A 129 -3.78 16.40 4.55
N ASN A 130 -3.49 16.67 3.29
CA ASN A 130 -4.51 16.72 2.25
C ASN A 130 -5.15 15.35 2.02
N ILE A 131 -4.36 14.28 1.98
CA ILE A 131 -4.86 12.90 1.88
C ILE A 131 -5.76 12.60 3.08
N ARG A 132 -5.30 12.88 4.32
CA ARG A 132 -6.12 12.68 5.54
C ARG A 132 -7.47 13.38 5.46
N ARG A 133 -7.48 14.63 4.97
CA ARG A 133 -8.71 15.40 4.78
C ARG A 133 -9.63 14.72 3.77
N LYS A 134 -9.09 14.34 2.62
CA LYS A 134 -9.84 13.78 1.49
C LYS A 134 -10.36 12.36 1.72
N ILE A 135 -9.67 11.55 2.51
CA ILE A 135 -10.14 10.21 2.91
C ILE A 135 -10.91 10.20 4.25
N GLY A 136 -11.15 11.38 4.84
CA GLY A 136 -12.02 11.52 6.02
C GLY A 136 -11.40 11.11 7.36
N ILE A 137 -10.07 11.12 7.51
CA ILE A 137 -9.37 10.77 8.76
C ILE A 137 -8.59 11.92 9.39
N LEU A 138 -8.76 13.14 8.90
CA LEU A 138 -8.15 14.33 9.51
C LEU A 138 -8.66 14.50 10.95
N GLY A 139 -7.76 14.71 11.90
CA GLY A 139 -8.12 14.84 13.33
C GLY A 139 -8.38 13.52 14.06
N HIS A 140 -8.54 12.40 13.35
CA HIS A 140 -8.71 11.08 13.97
C HIS A 140 -7.35 10.48 14.35
N LYS A 141 -7.27 9.79 15.49
CA LYS A 141 -6.07 9.01 15.92
C LYS A 141 -5.92 7.70 15.12
N VAL A 142 -5.96 7.80 13.80
CA VAL A 142 -5.80 6.68 12.85
C VAL A 142 -4.53 6.92 12.04
N SER A 143 -3.69 5.90 11.90
CA SER A 143 -2.53 5.96 11.02
C SER A 143 -2.98 6.12 9.57
N LEU A 144 -2.34 7.06 8.85
CA LEU A 144 -2.63 7.25 7.44
C LEU A 144 -2.26 6.02 6.62
N SER A 145 -1.16 5.33 6.95
CA SER A 145 -0.74 4.11 6.24
C SER A 145 -1.70 2.94 6.48
N ALA A 146 -2.18 2.76 7.73
CA ALA A 146 -3.13 1.71 8.07
C ALA A 146 -4.45 1.91 7.32
N ARG A 147 -5.01 3.13 7.36
CA ARG A 147 -6.25 3.44 6.63
C ARG A 147 -6.11 3.20 5.12
N LEU A 148 -4.97 3.57 4.54
CA LEU A 148 -4.71 3.35 3.11
C LEU A 148 -4.50 1.88 2.75
N SER A 149 -4.16 1.01 3.70
CA SER A 149 -4.02 -0.43 3.46
C SER A 149 -5.37 -1.16 3.50
N GLU A 150 -6.38 -0.58 4.16
CA GLU A 150 -7.76 -1.09 4.22
C GLU A 150 -8.64 -0.66 3.03
N LEU A 151 -8.09 0.18 2.13
CA LEU A 151 -8.82 0.78 1.01
C LEU A 151 -8.63 0.05 -0.31
#